data_AF-A0A0B8PCY6-F1
#
_entry.id   AF-A0A0B8PCY6-F1
#
_cell.length_a   1.000
_cell.length_b   1.000
_cell.length_c   1.000
_cell.angle_alpha   90.00
_cell.angle_beta   90.00
_cell.angle_gamma   90.00
#
_symmetry.space_group_name_H-M   'P 1'
#
loop_
_entity.id
_entity.type
_entity.pdbx_description
1 polymer ?
#
loop_
_entity_poly.entity_id
_entity_poly.type
_entity_poly.pdbx_seq_one_letter_code
_entity_poly.pdbx_strand_id
1 'polypeptide(L)' 'MQQILEKLYDQQSLSIEESQQLFDQIIKGEVDPIVLSAALTALKIKGETPQEIAGAAKALLLTLSLSLVQIMILPIL' A
#
# COMPACT_ATOMS: atom_id res chain seq x y z
N MET A 1 -2.40 10.79 0.33
CA MET A 1 -1.17 10.24 -0.29
C MET A 1 0.03 11.13 0.03
N GLN A 2 0.07 12.40 -0.39
CA GLN A 2 1.19 13.30 -0.06
C GLN A 2 1.54 13.36 1.44
N GLN A 3 0.52 13.51 2.31
CA GLN A 3 0.71 13.47 3.77
C GLN A 3 1.27 12.14 4.30
N ILE A 4 0.96 11.01 3.65
CA ILE A 4 1.49 9.69 4.05
C ILE A 4 2.98 9.59 3.72
N LEU A 5 3.39 10.13 2.56
CA LEU A 5 4.80 10.18 2.19
C LEU A 5 5.59 11.14 3.07
N GLU A 6 5.04 12.33 3.36
CA GLU A 6 5.67 13.29 4.27
C GLU A 6 5.93 12.68 5.64
N LYS A 7 4.96 11.93 6.19
CA LYS A 7 5.17 11.15 7.42
C LYS A 7 6.35 10.19 7.32
N LEU A 8 6.46 9.42 6.23
CA LEU A 8 7.59 8.50 6.06
C LEU A 8 8.94 9.23 5.95
N TYR A 9 8.98 10.37 5.26
CA TYR A 9 10.18 11.20 5.14
C TYR A 9 10.58 11.83 6.47
N ASP A 10 9.59 12.20 7.29
CA ASP A 10 9.77 12.68 8.67
C ASP A 10 9.99 11.54 9.68
N GLN A 11 10.15 10.31 9.21
CA GLN A 11 10.35 9.10 10.01
C GLN A 11 9.24 8.85 11.05
N GLN A 12 8.03 9.31 10.76
CA GLN A 12 6.83 9.05 11.55
C GLN A 12 6.19 7.73 11.11
N SER A 13 5.70 6.97 12.09
CA SER A 13 5.00 5.72 11.80
C SER A 13 3.62 5.98 11.22
N LEU A 14 3.24 5.18 10.23
CA LEU A 14 1.90 5.18 9.67
C LEU A 14 0.92 4.38 10.53
N SER A 15 -0.35 4.77 10.54
CA SER A 15 -1.41 3.90 11.06
C SER A 15 -1.63 2.68 10.13
N ILE A 16 -2.43 1.71 10.58
CA ILE A 16 -2.81 0.56 9.75
C ILE A 16 -3.56 1.05 8.49
N GLU A 17 -4.44 2.02 8.65
CA GLU A 17 -5.26 2.59 7.57
C GLU A 17 -4.41 3.37 6.56
N GLU A 18 -3.43 4.14 7.05
CA GLU A 18 -2.50 4.89 6.20
C GLU A 18 -1.58 3.95 5.41
N SER A 19 -1.03 2.92 6.07
CA SER A 19 -0.22 1.91 5.39
C SER A 19 -1.06 1.12 4.37
N GLN A 20 -2.28 0.72 4.74
CA GLN A 20 -3.20 0.08 3.80
C GLN A 20 -3.44 0.97 2.58
N GLN A 21 -3.76 2.25 2.77
CA GLN A 21 -3.99 3.19 1.67
C GLN A 21 -2.77 3.31 0.74
N LEU A 22 -1.56 3.39 1.31
CA LEU A 22 -0.32 3.44 0.52
C LEU A 22 -0.17 2.18 -0.34
N PHE A 23 -0.26 1.00 0.29
CA PHE A 23 -0.07 -0.26 -0.42
C PHE A 23 -1.19 -0.56 -1.42
N ASP A 24 -2.42 -0.09 -1.18
CA ASP A 24 -3.53 -0.23 -2.13
C ASP A 24 -3.20 0.44 -3.47
N GLN A 25 -2.61 1.64 -3.44
CA GLN A 25 -2.19 2.34 -4.66
C GLN A 25 -0.97 1.69 -5.31
N ILE A 26 -0.01 1.21 -4.50
CA ILE A 26 1.18 0.51 -5.02
C ILE A 26 0.77 -0.73 -5.80
N ILE A 27 -0.12 -1.55 -5.24
CA ILE A 27 -0.58 -2.81 -5.84
C ILE A 27 -1.39 -2.55 -7.12
N LYS A 28 -2.18 -1.46 -7.16
CA LYS A 28 -2.90 -1.03 -8.36
C LYS A 28 -2.00 -0.43 -9.45
N GLY A 29 -0.71 -0.23 -9.16
CA GLY A 29 0.22 0.41 -10.09
C GLY A 29 -0.02 1.91 -10.26
N GLU A 30 -0.69 2.55 -9.30
CA GLU A 30 -1.06 3.97 -9.33
C GLU A 30 0.05 4.89 -8.78
N VAL A 31 1.15 4.32 -8.26
CA VAL A 31 2.27 5.05 -7.69
C VAL A 31 3.43 5.08 -8.69
N ASP A 32 3.93 6.28 -8.98
CA ASP A 32 5.12 6.47 -9.82
C ASP A 32 6.32 5.67 -9.26
N PRO A 33 7.12 4.98 -10.10
CA PRO A 33 8.22 4.14 -9.65
C PRO A 33 9.28 4.86 -8.79
N ILE A 34 9.54 6.14 -9.06
CA ILE A 34 10.49 6.95 -8.29
C ILE A 34 9.92 7.20 -6.89
N VAL A 35 8.64 7.58 -6.83
CA VAL A 35 7.93 7.81 -5.57
C VAL A 35 7.83 6.53 -4.74
N LEU A 36 7.53 5.40 -5.36
CA LEU A 36 7.53 4.08 -4.73
C LEU A 36 8.89 3.76 -4.10
N SER A 37 9.97 3.95 -4.87
CA SER A 37 11.34 3.68 -4.40
C SER A 37 11.71 4.56 -3.20
N ALA A 38 11.32 5.84 -3.23
CA ALA A 38 11.53 6.76 -2.12
C ALA A 38 10.73 6.34 -0.87
N ALA A 39 9.45 5.98 -1.03
CA ALA A 39 8.60 5.54 0.07
C ALA A 39 9.14 4.27 0.75
N LEU A 40 9.52 3.25 -0.03
CA LEU A 40 10.07 1.99 0.51
C LEU A 40 11.43 2.21 1.19
N THR A 41 12.26 3.08 0.64
CA THR A 41 13.56 3.42 1.22
C THR A 41 13.40 4.16 2.54
N ALA A 42 12.51 5.16 2.60
CA ALA A 42 12.20 5.89 3.83
C ALA A 42 11.63 4.95 4.90
N LEU A 43 10.70 4.08 4.52
CA LEU A 43 10.13 3.06 5.41
C LEU A 43 11.21 2.10 5.95
N LYS A 44 12.15 1.68 5.10
CA LYS A 44 13.25 0.79 5.51
C LYS A 44 14.24 1.45 6.46
N ILE A 45 14.61 2.71 6.19
CA ILE A 45 15.52 3.50 7.02
C ILE A 45 14.91 3.78 8.39
N LYS A 46 13.63 4.19 8.41
CA LYS A 46 12.86 4.39 9.65
C LYS A 46 12.75 3.10 10.48
N GLY A 47 12.62 1.97 9.79
CA GLY A 47 12.26 0.68 10.37
C GLY A 47 10.74 0.48 10.35
N GLU A 48 10.33 -0.68 9.84
CA GLU A 48 8.91 -1.03 9.71
C GLU A 48 8.29 -1.39 11.07
N THR A 49 7.08 -0.90 11.32
CA THR A 49 6.28 -1.25 12.51
C THR A 49 5.29 -2.37 12.22
N PRO A 50 4.81 -3.11 13.24
CA PRO A 50 3.77 -4.12 13.05
C PRO A 50 2.50 -3.57 12.40
N GLN A 51 2.11 -2.32 12.71
CA GLN A 51 0.95 -1.65 12.14
C GLN A 51 1.12 -1.41 10.63
N GLU A 52 2.30 -0.97 10.21
CA GLU A 52 2.63 -0.77 8.80
C GLU A 52 2.57 -2.09 8.03
N ILE A 53 3.17 -3.15 8.57
CA ILE A 53 3.13 -4.49 7.96
C ILE A 53 1.68 -5.01 7.88
N ALA A 54 0.88 -4.83 8.94
CA ALA A 54 -0.52 -5.23 8.96
C ALA A 54 -1.36 -4.49 7.91
N GLY A 55 -1.14 -3.18 7.74
CA GLY A 55 -1.80 -2.37 6.70
C GLY A 55 -1.45 -2.84 5.29
N ALA A 56 -0.16 -3.10 5.03
CA ALA A 56 0.30 -3.65 3.76
C ALA A 56 -0.33 -5.01 3.46
N ALA A 57 -0.37 -5.91 4.45
CA ALA A 57 -1.00 -7.22 4.32
C ALA A 57 -2.51 -7.12 4.04
N LYS A 58 -3.22 -6.18 4.69
CA LYS A 58 -4.64 -5.93 4.41
C LYS A 58 -4.88 -5.51 2.95
N ALA A 59 -4.07 -4.60 2.41
CA ALA A 59 -4.20 -4.16 1.02
C ALA A 59 -4.01 -5.32 0.01
N LEU A 60 -3.02 -6.18 0.27
CA LEU A 60 -2.79 -7.40 -0.52
C LEU A 60 -3.98 -8.35 -0.50
N LEU A 61 -4.53 -8.64 0.69
CA LEU A 61 -5.68 -9.53 0.86
C LEU A 61 -6.94 -8.98 0.18
N LEU A 62 -7.20 -7.68 0.31
CA LEU A 62 -8.33 -7.00 -0.34
C LEU A 62 -8.23 -7.11 -1.86
N THR A 63 -7.06 -6.83 -2.44
CA THR A 63 -6.87 -6.90 -3.90
C THR A 63 -7.05 -8.33 -4.44
N LEU A 64 -6.52 -9.32 -3.72
CA LEU A 64 -6.68 -10.74 -4.08
C LEU A 64 -8.15 -11.18 -4.06
N SER A 65 -8.97 -10.62 -3.17
CA SER A 65 -10.39 -10.94 -3.10
C SER A 65 -11.21 -10.36 -4.27
N LEU A 66 -10.86 -9.15 -4.75
CA LEU A 66 -11.59 -8.46 -5.82
C LEU A 66 -11.32 -9.05 -7.22
N SER A 67 -10.09 -9.52 -7.45
CA SER A 67 -9.70 -10.13 -8.73
C SER A 67 -10.43 -11.45 -9.01
N LEU A 68 -10.81 -12.20 -7.96
CA LEU A 68 -11.64 -13.40 -8.10
C LEU A 68 -13.08 -13.08 -8.55
N VAL A 69 -13.65 -11.98 -8.08
CA VAL A 69 -15.01 -11.55 -8.47
C VAL A 69 -15.04 -11.14 -9.94
N GLN A 70 -14.06 -10.34 -10.41
CA GLN A 70 -13.98 -9.90 -11.82
C GLN A 70 -13.89 -11.08 -12.80
N ILE A 71 -13.13 -12.12 -12.46
CA ILE A 71 -13.01 -13.35 -13.27
C ILE A 71 -14.33 -14.13 -13.31
N MET A 72 -15.11 -14.13 -12.22
CA MET A 72 -16.40 -14.84 -12.16
C MET A 72 -17.51 -14.19 -12.99
N ILE A 73 -17.46 -12.87 -13.25
CA ILE A 73 -18.51 -12.16 -14.04
C ILE A 73 -18.15 -12.03 -15.52
N LEU A 74 -16.87 -12.14 -15.89
CA LEU A 74 -16.40 -12.01 -17.26
C LEU A 74 -16.99 -13.04 -18.27
N PRO A 75 -17.28 -14.31 -17.91
CA PRO A 75 -17.82 -15.26 -18.89
C PRO A 75 -19.34 -15.15 -19.12
N ILE A 76 -20.04 -14.20 -18.47
CA ILE A 76 -21.52 -14.05 -18.54
C ILE A 76 -21.93 -12.80 -19.36
N LEU A 77 -20.97 -11.99 -19.82
CA LEU A 77 -21.17 -10.94 -20.84
C LEU A 77 -20.56 -11.36 -22.18
#